data_AF-A0A6A6T7J4-F1
#
_entry.id   AF-A0A6A6T7J4-F1
#
_cell.length_a   1.000
_cell.length_b   1.000
_cell.length_c   1.000
_cell.angle_alpha   90.00
_cell.angle_beta   90.00
_cell.angle_gamma   90.00
#
_symmetry.space_group_name_H-M   'P 1'
#
loop_
_entity.id
_entity.type
_entity.pdbx_description
1 polymer ?
#
loop_
_entity_poly.entity_id
_entity_poly.type
_entity_poly.pdbx_seq_one_letter_code
_entity_poly.pdbx_strand_id
1 'polypeptide(L)'
;MLMHSFLTRKDGHPLVFKRQFQISTWILCGIATLFLASRFAIRMHAKGRLMINDYFLVLALPTLYIGVGLLQSTVHVLYPLMDQRMSGAPYGKLVTSGTSRRFTAAIEMLWISIFSVKFCFLAQFKFHKPPYAYVSVHLTRYYWTVISLCTIGSLYAIIQPIVLCSGAGKTNHTP
;
A
#
# COMPACT_ATOMS: atom_id res chain seq x y z
N MET A 1 -5.20 19.14 -21.51
CA MET A 1 -4.37 19.30 -22.72
C MET A 1 -2.87 19.07 -22.49
N LEU A 2 -2.46 18.36 -21.42
CA LEU A 2 -1.05 18.09 -21.06
C LEU A 2 -0.69 16.58 -21.09
N MET A 3 -1.60 15.76 -21.63
CA MET A 3 -1.56 14.29 -21.53
C MET A 3 -1.26 13.62 -22.88
N HIS A 4 -1.21 14.38 -23.98
CA HIS A 4 -1.01 13.84 -25.33
C HIS A 4 0.43 13.98 -25.85
N SER A 5 1.29 14.74 -25.17
CA SER A 5 2.67 14.99 -25.59
C SER A 5 3.67 13.92 -25.12
N PHE A 6 3.20 12.83 -24.49
CA PHE A 6 4.07 11.83 -23.86
C PHE A 6 4.33 10.58 -24.72
N LEU A 7 3.81 10.49 -25.94
CA LEU A 7 3.81 9.23 -26.71
C LEU A 7 4.76 9.13 -27.90
N THR A 8 5.64 10.10 -28.15
CA THR A 8 6.58 10.00 -29.29
C THR A 8 8.01 10.33 -28.90
N ARG A 9 8.62 9.44 -28.11
CA ARG A 9 10.09 9.33 -28.05
C ARG A 9 10.48 7.88 -28.33
N LYS A 10 10.60 7.57 -29.62
CA LYS A 10 11.51 6.53 -30.15
C LYS A 10 12.90 6.98 -29.73
N ASP A 11 13.50 6.31 -28.77
CA ASP A 11 14.95 6.06 -28.62
C ASP A 11 15.15 5.39 -27.24
N GLY A 12 15.68 4.17 -27.28
CA GLY A 12 15.58 3.21 -26.20
C GLY A 12 16.45 3.54 -25.00
N HIS A 13 15.83 4.07 -23.93
CA HIS A 13 16.39 4.00 -22.60
C HIS A 13 15.30 3.77 -21.54
N PRO A 14 15.46 2.79 -20.63
CA PRO A 14 14.52 2.52 -19.53
C PRO A 14 14.42 3.65 -18.49
N LEU A 15 15.18 4.74 -18.65
CA LEU A 15 15.27 5.86 -17.71
C LEU A 15 14.00 6.73 -17.65
N VAL A 16 13.24 6.84 -18.76
CA VAL A 16 12.03 7.69 -18.81
C VAL A 16 10.91 7.12 -17.93
N PHE A 17 10.77 5.79 -17.87
CA PHE A 17 9.72 5.12 -17.11
C PHE A 17 9.90 5.29 -15.58
N LYS A 18 11.16 5.32 -15.10
CA LYS A 18 11.48 5.50 -13.67
C LYS A 18 10.98 6.84 -13.14
N ARG A 19 11.25 7.93 -13.87
CA ARG A 19 10.88 9.28 -13.44
C ARG A 19 9.37 9.46 -13.43
N GLN A 20 8.67 8.94 -14.45
CA GLN A 20 7.21 8.97 -14.49
C GLN A 20 6.58 8.21 -13.33
N PHE A 21 7.03 6.97 -13.08
CA PHE A 21 6.53 6.16 -11.98
C PHE A 21 6.73 6.86 -10.62
N GLN A 22 7.91 7.42 -10.39
CA GLN A 22 8.19 8.19 -9.18
C GLN A 22 7.25 9.40 -9.06
N ILE A 23 7.13 10.22 -10.10
CA ILE A 23 6.26 11.41 -10.08
C ILE A 23 4.80 11.02 -9.83
N SER A 24 4.27 10.03 -10.54
CA SER A 24 2.90 9.55 -10.36
C SER A 24 2.66 9.02 -8.94
N THR A 25 3.63 8.31 -8.38
CA THR A 25 3.54 7.79 -7.01
C THR A 25 3.47 8.92 -5.97
N TRP A 26 4.30 9.95 -6.10
CA TRP A 26 4.26 11.12 -5.20
C TRP A 26 2.98 11.93 -5.36
N ILE A 27 2.48 12.11 -6.59
CA ILE A 27 1.22 12.80 -6.85
C ILE A 27 0.06 12.04 -6.20
N LEU A 28 -0.04 10.73 -6.42
CA LEU A 28 -1.10 9.91 -5.83
C LEU A 28 -1.03 9.89 -4.30
N CYS A 29 0.18 9.81 -3.74
CA CYS A 29 0.41 9.91 -2.29
C CYS A 29 -0.04 11.28 -1.76
N GLY A 30 0.31 12.38 -2.42
CA GLY A 30 -0.10 13.72 -2.03
C GLY A 30 -1.61 13.93 -2.10
N ILE A 31 -2.25 13.45 -3.17
CA ILE A 31 -3.71 13.48 -3.31
C ILE A 31 -4.36 12.67 -2.17
N ALA A 32 -3.86 11.47 -1.88
CA ALA A 32 -4.36 10.65 -0.78
C ALA A 32 -4.25 11.38 0.57
N THR A 33 -3.09 11.98 0.88
CA THR A 33 -2.88 12.78 2.09
C THR A 33 -3.83 13.98 2.15
N LEU A 34 -4.05 14.67 1.04
CA LEU A 34 -4.96 15.81 0.97
C LEU A 34 -6.42 15.40 1.21
N PHE A 35 -6.86 14.28 0.64
CA PHE A 35 -8.20 13.73 0.92
C PHE A 35 -8.36 13.35 2.39
N LEU A 36 -7.34 12.74 3.00
CA LEU A 36 -7.33 12.38 4.41
C LEU A 36 -7.35 13.63 5.31
N ALA A 37 -6.54 14.64 4.99
CA ALA A 37 -6.49 15.92 5.70
C ALA A 37 -7.80 16.70 5.59
N SER A 38 -8.39 16.81 4.40
CA SER A 38 -9.70 17.43 4.19
C SER A 38 -10.78 16.77 5.04
N ARG A 39 -10.77 15.44 5.12
CA ARG A 39 -11.72 14.70 5.96
C ARG A 39 -11.50 14.99 7.45
N PHE A 40 -10.25 15.05 7.89
CA PHE A 40 -9.90 15.40 9.26
C PHE A 40 -10.33 16.83 9.61
N ALA A 41 -10.09 17.78 8.72
CA ALA A 41 -10.48 19.18 8.88
C ALA A 41 -12.01 19.33 9.01
N ILE A 42 -12.80 18.72 8.12
CA ILE A 42 -14.27 18.75 8.18
C ILE A 42 -14.78 18.18 9.51
N ARG A 43 -14.16 17.10 10.00
CA ARG A 43 -14.56 16.45 11.25
C ARG A 43 -14.22 17.25 12.49
N MET A 44 -13.01 17.81 12.52
CA MET A 44 -12.56 18.69 13.59
C MET A 44 -13.48 19.91 13.69
N HIS A 45 -13.84 20.50 12.56
CA HIS A 45 -14.76 21.64 12.51
C HIS A 45 -16.19 21.27 12.94
N ALA A 46 -16.70 20.10 12.56
CA ALA A 46 -18.09 19.72 12.82
C ALA A 46 -18.36 19.20 14.24
N LYS A 47 -17.40 18.52 14.90
CA LYS A 47 -17.67 17.82 16.17
C LYS A 47 -16.79 18.23 17.35
N GLY A 48 -15.67 18.91 17.14
CA GLY A 48 -14.77 19.36 18.21
C GLY A 48 -14.20 18.27 19.14
N ARG A 49 -14.43 16.98 18.86
CA ARG A 49 -13.94 15.84 19.65
C ARG A 49 -13.27 14.81 18.74
N LEU A 50 -12.03 14.44 19.08
CA LEU A 50 -11.31 13.35 18.44
C LEU A 50 -12.05 12.03 18.73
N MET A 51 -12.54 11.37 17.69
CA MET A 51 -13.07 10.01 17.83
C MET A 51 -11.94 9.00 17.67
N ILE A 52 -12.09 7.83 18.30
CA ILE A 52 -11.12 6.72 18.20
C ILE A 52 -10.80 6.33 16.73
N ASN A 53 -11.74 6.63 15.84
CA ASN A 53 -11.67 6.37 14.41
C ASN A 53 -10.66 7.26 13.66
N ASP A 54 -10.34 8.44 14.22
CA ASP A 54 -9.34 9.34 13.63
C ASP A 54 -7.91 8.85 13.92
N TYR A 55 -7.69 8.08 14.99
CA TYR A 55 -6.38 7.48 15.29
C TYR A 55 -5.97 6.42 14.27
N PHE A 56 -6.91 5.60 13.76
CA PHE A 56 -6.63 4.65 12.67
C PHE A 56 -6.16 5.37 11.40
N LEU A 57 -6.72 6.55 11.15
CA LEU A 57 -6.42 7.38 9.99
C LEU A 57 -5.03 8.05 10.15
N VAL A 58 -4.74 8.55 11.35
CA VAL A 58 -3.39 9.04 11.71
C VAL A 58 -2.34 7.94 11.63
N LEU A 59 -2.69 6.69 11.96
CA LEU A 59 -1.79 5.54 11.84
C LEU A 59 -1.62 5.07 10.38
N ALA A 60 -2.64 5.25 9.53
CA ALA A 60 -2.55 4.90 8.12
C ALA A 60 -1.53 5.76 7.35
N LEU A 61 -1.45 7.06 7.66
CA LEU A 61 -0.53 7.99 7.02
C LEU A 61 0.95 7.54 7.07
N PRO A 62 1.57 7.31 8.25
CA PRO A 62 2.95 6.87 8.31
C PRO A 62 3.14 5.51 7.62
N THR A 63 2.19 4.58 7.72
CA THR A 63 2.30 3.29 7.00
C THR A 63 2.30 3.46 5.48
N LEU A 64 1.52 4.42 4.97
CA LEU A 64 1.49 4.75 3.54
C LEU A 64 2.82 5.35 3.09
N TYR A 65 3.35 6.33 3.83
CA TYR A 65 4.65 6.95 3.51
C TYR A 65 5.81 5.95 3.60
N ILE A 66 5.82 5.08 4.63
CA ILE A 66 6.83 4.03 4.76
C ILE A 66 6.72 3.03 3.60
N GLY A 67 5.51 2.59 3.26
CA GLY A 67 5.28 1.67 2.15
C GLY A 67 5.72 2.25 0.79
N VAL A 68 5.35 3.50 0.51
CA VAL A 68 5.77 4.22 -0.71
C VAL A 68 7.29 4.42 -0.74
N GLY A 69 7.91 4.79 0.38
CA GLY A 69 9.36 4.97 0.48
C GLY A 69 10.13 3.67 0.24
N LEU A 70 9.68 2.57 0.83
CA LEU A 70 10.26 1.24 0.61
C LEU A 70 10.08 0.78 -0.85
N LEU A 71 8.92 1.06 -1.44
CA LEU A 71 8.66 0.75 -2.85
C LEU A 71 9.64 1.51 -3.75
N GLN A 72 9.81 2.81 -3.52
CA GLN A 72 10.72 3.64 -4.32
C GLN A 72 12.18 3.20 -4.15
N SER A 73 12.61 2.85 -2.94
CA SER A 73 13.95 2.31 -2.66
C SER A 73 14.19 1.01 -3.42
N THR A 74 13.19 0.11 -3.45
CA THR A 74 13.32 -1.19 -4.10
C THR A 74 13.32 -1.07 -5.63
N VAL A 75 12.46 -0.21 -6.17
CA VAL A 75 12.43 0.10 -7.61
C VAL A 75 13.78 0.64 -8.09
N HIS A 76 14.45 1.47 -7.27
CA HIS A 76 15.79 1.97 -7.60
C HIS A 76 16.81 0.85 -7.83
N VAL A 77 16.74 -0.23 -7.05
CA VAL A 77 17.63 -1.40 -7.16
C VAL A 77 17.23 -2.32 -8.31
N LEU A 78 15.93 -2.44 -8.59
CA LEU A 78 15.41 -3.39 -9.58
C LEU A 78 15.64 -2.94 -11.04
N TYR A 79 15.60 -1.63 -11.31
CA TYR A 79 15.79 -1.09 -12.67
C TYR A 79 17.11 -1.48 -13.35
N PRO A 80 18.30 -1.32 -12.75
CA PRO A 80 19.56 -1.69 -13.40
C PRO A 80 19.66 -3.20 -13.65
N LEU A 81 19.02 -4.02 -12.81
CA LEU A 81 18.98 -5.48 -12.99
C LEU A 81 18.14 -5.89 -14.20
N MET A 82 17.02 -5.19 -14.43
CA MET A 82 16.15 -5.43 -15.58
C MET A 82 16.82 -5.02 -16.90
N ASP A 83 17.61 -3.95 -16.88
CA ASP A 83 18.41 -3.49 -18.02
C ASP A 83 19.52 -4.50 -18.40
N GLN A 84 20.24 -5.05 -17.40
CA GLN A 84 21.21 -6.11 -17.63
C GLN A 84 20.60 -7.40 -18.19
N ARG A 85 19.37 -7.75 -17.78
CA ARG A 85 18.64 -8.91 -18.32
C ARG A 85 18.35 -8.76 -19.82
N MET A 86 18.06 -7.54 -20.29
CA MET A 86 17.82 -7.28 -21.71
C MET A 86 19.11 -7.27 -22.54
N SER A 87 20.26 -6.96 -21.94
CA SER A 87 21.56 -6.94 -22.63
C SER A 87 22.25 -8.32 -22.77
N GLY A 88 21.62 -9.41 -22.32
CA GLY A 88 22.15 -10.77 -22.52
C GLY A 88 23.44 -11.12 -21.74
N ALA A 89 23.85 -10.28 -20.78
CA ALA A 89 25.03 -10.52 -19.97
C ALA A 89 24.84 -11.74 -19.03
N PRO A 90 25.90 -12.55 -18.78
CA PRO A 90 25.81 -13.74 -17.95
C PRO A 90 25.36 -13.37 -16.53
N TYR A 91 24.22 -13.92 -16.15
CA TYR A 91 23.48 -13.61 -14.93
C TYR A 91 24.29 -14.09 -13.71
N GLY A 92 25.03 -13.19 -13.07
CA GLY A 92 25.60 -13.47 -11.76
C GLY A 92 24.47 -13.83 -10.81
N LYS A 93 24.46 -15.09 -10.32
CA LYS A 93 23.55 -15.67 -9.30
C LYS A 93 23.45 -14.87 -7.98
N LEU A 94 24.10 -13.73 -7.89
CA LEU A 94 24.19 -12.85 -6.74
C LEU A 94 23.06 -11.80 -6.66
N VAL A 95 22.03 -11.88 -7.52
CA VAL A 95 20.81 -11.06 -7.41
C VAL A 95 19.88 -11.64 -6.34
N THR A 96 20.44 -11.64 -5.12
CA THR A 96 19.86 -11.23 -3.84
C THR A 96 18.39 -11.58 -3.55
N SER A 97 18.24 -12.70 -2.84
CA SER A 97 17.08 -13.06 -2.00
C SER A 97 16.58 -11.93 -1.06
N GLY A 98 17.38 -10.89 -0.82
CA GLY A 98 17.01 -9.73 0.01
C GLY A 98 16.14 -8.67 -0.68
N THR A 99 16.26 -8.46 -2.00
CA THR A 99 15.51 -7.40 -2.72
C THR A 99 14.03 -7.77 -2.85
N SER A 100 13.74 -9.06 -3.08
CA SER A 100 12.37 -9.56 -3.14
C SER A 100 11.63 -9.38 -1.81
N ARG A 101 12.29 -9.61 -0.66
CA ARG A 101 11.67 -9.42 0.66
C ARG A 101 11.26 -7.98 0.93
N ARG A 102 12.09 -7.01 0.54
CA ARG A 102 11.77 -5.58 0.71
C ARG A 102 10.58 -5.15 -0.13
N PHE A 103 10.48 -5.67 -1.35
CA PHE A 103 9.34 -5.40 -2.23
C PHE A 103 8.04 -5.96 -1.65
N THR A 104 8.07 -7.21 -1.19
CA THR A 104 6.93 -7.85 -0.54
C THR A 104 6.48 -7.08 0.71
N ALA A 105 7.42 -6.69 1.57
CA ALA A 105 7.12 -5.87 2.74
C ALA A 105 6.52 -4.49 2.38
N ALA A 106 7.01 -3.86 1.30
CA ALA A 106 6.44 -2.59 0.83
C ALA A 106 4.98 -2.75 0.37
N ILE A 107 4.68 -3.82 -0.37
CA ILE A 107 3.32 -4.15 -0.81
C ILE A 107 2.41 -4.40 0.40
N GLU A 108 2.89 -5.13 1.41
CA GLU A 108 2.12 -5.42 2.63
C GLU A 108 1.79 -4.16 3.41
N MET A 109 2.76 -3.25 3.58
CA MET A 109 2.52 -1.95 4.22
C MET A 109 1.47 -1.13 3.46
N LEU A 110 1.48 -1.17 2.12
CA LEU A 110 0.44 -0.54 1.30
C LEU A 110 -0.93 -1.19 1.49
N TRP A 111 -1.00 -2.52 1.57
CA TRP A 111 -2.25 -3.25 1.86
C TRP A 111 -2.83 -2.87 3.22
N ILE A 112 -1.99 -2.84 4.27
CA ILE A 112 -2.41 -2.43 5.62
C ILE A 112 -2.99 -1.01 5.59
N SER A 113 -2.35 -0.09 4.86
CA SER A 113 -2.88 1.27 4.68
C SER A 113 -4.26 1.27 4.01
N ILE A 114 -4.46 0.47 2.95
CA ILE A 114 -5.76 0.36 2.27
C ILE A 114 -6.84 -0.18 3.21
N PHE A 115 -6.52 -1.23 3.97
CA PHE A 115 -7.46 -1.80 4.95
C PHE A 115 -7.78 -0.82 6.07
N SER A 116 -6.80 -0.06 6.57
CA SER A 116 -7.04 0.97 7.59
C SER A 116 -8.00 2.05 7.10
N VAL A 117 -7.83 2.52 5.85
CA VAL A 117 -8.75 3.49 5.24
C VAL A 117 -10.16 2.92 5.12
N LYS A 118 -10.33 1.68 4.64
CA LYS A 118 -11.63 1.01 4.57
C LYS A 118 -12.28 0.85 5.94
N PHE A 119 -11.50 0.43 6.93
CA PHE A 119 -11.98 0.27 8.31
C PHE A 119 -12.46 1.60 8.88
N CYS A 120 -11.73 2.69 8.59
CA CYS A 120 -12.17 4.03 8.95
C CYS A 120 -13.56 4.31 8.37
N PHE A 121 -13.80 4.11 7.06
CA PHE A 121 -15.13 4.29 6.45
C PHE A 121 -16.21 3.46 7.15
N LEU A 122 -15.96 2.18 7.41
CA LEU A 122 -16.92 1.28 8.09
C LEU A 122 -17.28 1.77 9.49
N ALA A 123 -16.32 2.28 10.24
CA ALA A 123 -16.58 2.85 11.56
C ALA A 123 -17.34 4.18 11.47
N GLN A 124 -17.21 4.97 10.39
CA GLN A 124 -18.02 6.18 10.21
C GLN A 124 -19.50 5.86 10.01
N PHE A 125 -19.80 4.81 9.25
CA PHE A 125 -21.18 4.35 9.10
C PHE A 125 -21.81 3.95 10.44
N LYS A 126 -21.02 3.36 11.35
CA LYS A 126 -21.50 3.01 12.70
C LYS A 126 -21.80 4.23 13.58
N PHE A 127 -20.98 5.29 13.52
CA PHE A 127 -21.08 6.43 14.43
C PHE A 127 -21.94 7.60 13.93
N HIS A 128 -22.06 7.82 12.62
CA HIS A 128 -22.66 9.06 12.10
C HIS A 128 -24.19 9.02 12.04
N LYS A 129 -24.80 7.84 12.02
CA LYS A 129 -26.25 7.68 12.05
C LYS A 129 -26.58 6.32 12.74
N PRO A 130 -27.05 6.31 14.00
CA PRO A 130 -27.60 5.11 14.63
C PRO A 130 -29.01 4.65 14.18
N PRO A 131 -29.78 5.31 13.26
CA PRO A 131 -31.08 4.76 12.86
C PRO A 131 -30.94 3.47 12.04
N TYR A 132 -29.73 3.09 11.59
CA TYR A 132 -29.51 1.78 10.96
C TYR A 132 -29.72 0.59 11.89
N ALA A 133 -29.69 0.78 13.22
CA ALA A 133 -30.04 -0.26 14.17
C ALA A 133 -31.50 -0.73 14.01
N TYR A 134 -32.35 0.06 13.36
CA TYR A 134 -33.78 -0.22 13.18
C TYR A 134 -34.19 -0.53 11.72
N VAL A 135 -33.33 -0.34 10.72
CA VAL A 135 -33.75 -0.37 9.31
C VAL A 135 -33.73 -1.77 8.69
N SER A 136 -32.73 -2.63 8.95
CA SER A 136 -32.83 -4.07 8.63
C SER A 136 -31.70 -4.91 9.22
N VAL A 137 -32.04 -6.13 9.68
CA VAL A 137 -31.08 -7.15 10.15
C VAL A 137 -30.11 -7.57 9.03
N HIS A 138 -30.57 -7.56 7.78
CA HIS A 138 -29.76 -7.91 6.62
C HIS A 138 -28.56 -6.98 6.46
N LEU A 139 -28.76 -5.66 6.61
CA LEU A 139 -27.69 -4.68 6.45
C LEU A 139 -26.60 -4.86 7.51
N THR A 140 -27.01 -5.15 8.76
CA THR A 140 -26.07 -5.45 9.85
C THR A 140 -25.27 -6.72 9.57
N ARG A 141 -25.89 -7.78 9.02
CA ARG A 141 -25.16 -8.98 8.60
C ARG A 141 -24.16 -8.69 7.49
N TYR A 142 -24.54 -7.93 6.46
CA TYR A 142 -23.62 -7.52 5.40
C TYR A 142 -22.46 -6.65 5.93
N TYR A 143 -22.72 -5.78 6.90
CA TYR A 143 -21.68 -5.00 7.54
C TYR A 143 -20.65 -5.89 8.26
N TRP A 144 -21.13 -6.87 9.04
CA TRP A 144 -20.25 -7.81 9.74
C TRP A 144 -19.48 -8.73 8.79
N THR A 145 -20.08 -9.17 7.68
CA THR A 145 -19.38 -9.98 6.69
C THR A 145 -18.28 -9.19 6.00
N VAL A 146 -18.52 -7.91 5.66
CA VAL A 146 -17.49 -7.04 5.06
C VAL A 146 -16.36 -6.76 6.04
N ILE A 147 -16.66 -6.52 7.32
CA ILE A 147 -15.62 -6.39 8.36
C ILE A 147 -14.80 -7.67 8.44
N SER A 148 -15.46 -8.83 8.60
CA SER A 148 -14.79 -10.12 8.72
C SER A 148 -13.91 -10.41 7.50
N LEU A 149 -14.41 -10.15 6.29
CA LEU A 149 -13.65 -10.33 5.05
C LEU A 149 -12.43 -9.42 4.99
N CYS A 150 -12.55 -8.15 5.40
CA CYS A 150 -11.42 -7.23 5.49
C CYS A 150 -10.40 -7.68 6.53
N THR A 151 -10.84 -8.16 7.70
CA THR A 151 -9.96 -8.66 8.76
C THR A 151 -9.21 -9.91 8.31
N ILE A 152 -9.89 -10.86 7.66
CA ILE A 152 -9.28 -12.07 7.10
C ILE A 152 -8.28 -11.71 6.00
N GLY A 153 -8.63 -10.80 5.09
CA GLY A 153 -7.72 -10.33 4.04
C GLY A 153 -6.46 -9.66 4.60
N SER A 154 -6.60 -8.87 5.67
CA SER A 154 -5.48 -8.25 6.38
C SER A 154 -4.60 -9.29 7.07
N LEU A 155 -5.19 -10.26 7.77
CA LEU A 155 -4.46 -11.37 8.38
C LEU A 155 -3.70 -12.20 7.35
N TYR A 156 -4.34 -12.51 6.21
CA TYR A 156 -3.69 -13.24 5.12
C TYR A 156 -2.48 -12.48 4.58
N ALA A 157 -2.61 -11.15 4.40
CA ALA A 157 -1.49 -10.31 3.98
C ALA A 157 -0.32 -10.32 4.98
N ILE A 158 -0.58 -10.45 6.28
CA ILE A 158 0.46 -10.54 7.32
C ILE A 158 1.07 -11.95 7.40
N ILE A 159 0.31 -13.01 7.09
CA ILE A 159 0.77 -14.40 7.19
C ILE A 159 1.68 -14.78 6.01
N GLN A 160 1.36 -14.33 4.80
CA GLN A 160 2.16 -14.58 3.59
C GLN A 160 3.67 -14.34 3.75
N PRO A 161 4.15 -13.19 4.27
CA PRO A 161 5.59 -12.93 4.41
C PRO A 161 6.24 -13.83 5.45
N ILE A 162 5.53 -14.16 6.54
CA ILE A 162 6.02 -15.01 7.63
C ILE A 162 6.26 -16.42 7.10
N VAL A 163 5.30 -16.96 6.35
CA VAL A 163 5.41 -18.30 5.74
C VAL A 163 6.54 -18.35 4.72
N LEU A 164 6.66 -17.33 3.86
CA LEU A 164 7.71 -17.26 2.85
C LEU A 164 9.11 -17.09 3.45
N CYS A 165 9.25 -16.37 4.57
CA CYS A 165 10.54 -16.16 5.23
C CYS A 165 10.95 -17.30 6.17
N SER A 166 10.03 -18.15 6.62
CA SER A 166 10.33 -19.28 7.52
C SER A 166 11.24 -20.35 6.89
N GLY A 167 11.37 -20.40 5.56
CA GLY A 167 12.17 -21.40 4.84
C GLY A 167 13.65 -21.02 4.62
N ALA A 168 14.06 -19.77 4.83
CA ALA A 168 15.38 -19.28 4.41
C ALA A 168 16.52 -19.53 5.43
N GLY A 169 16.24 -20.18 6.57
CA GLY A 169 17.23 -20.46 7.62
C GLY A 169 17.93 -21.82 7.53
N LYS A 170 17.60 -22.65 6.54
CA LYS A 170 18.19 -23.99 6.36
C LYS A 170 19.18 -24.00 5.19
N THR A 171 20.35 -23.38 5.37
CA THR A 171 21.51 -23.61 4.50
C THR A 171 22.70 -24.00 5.36
N ASN A 172 22.82 -25.32 5.54
CA ASN A 172 24.05 -26.12 5.54
C ASN A 172 25.28 -25.51 6.22
N HIS A 173 25.36 -25.69 7.54
CA HIS A 173 26.61 -26.10 8.15
C HIS A 173 26.91 -27.53 7.67
N THR A 174 27.74 -27.69 6.64
CA THR A 174 28.49 -28.92 6.41
C THR A 174 29.95 -28.63 6.75
N PRO A 175 30.57 -29.35 7.70
CA PRO A 175 31.97 -29.19 8.08
C PRO A 175 32.93 -29.56 6.95
#